data_AF-A0A382M4R0-F1
#
_entry.id   AF-A0A382M4R0-F1
#
_cell.length_a   1.000
_cell.length_b   1.000
_cell.length_c   1.000
_cell.angle_alpha   90.00
_cell.angle_beta   90.00
_cell.angle_gamma   90.00
#
_symmetry.space_group_name_H-M   'P 1'
#
loop_
_entity.id
_entity.type
_entity.pdbx_description
1 polymer ?
#
loop_
_entity_poly.entity_id
_entity_poly.type
_entity_poly.pdbx_seq_one_letter_code
_entity_poly.pdbx_strand_id
1 'polypeptide(L)' 'MYYNLAQLLREPTGSTRDYEVDDLFVGPEGGMDRAQGWVRVIRTHEGFIVRAELETQVNLTCSRCLDGFESQSD' A
#
# COMPACT_ATOMS: atom_id res chain seq x y z
N MET A 1 -3.38 -2.40 -7.36
CA MET A 1 -4.65 -2.81 -6.72
C MET A 1 -5.69 -1.69 -6.78
N TYR A 2 -6.97 -2.04 -6.72
CA TYR A 2 -8.07 -1.07 -6.68
C TYR A 2 -9.06 -1.46 -5.59
N TYR A 3 -9.44 -0.51 -4.72
CA TYR A 3 -10.43 -0.73 -3.67
C TYR A 3 -11.71 0.05 -3.97
N ASN A 4 -12.86 -0.62 -3.88
CA ASN A 4 -14.15 0.01 -4.11
C ASN A 4 -14.62 0.78 -2.86
N LEU A 5 -14.71 2.11 -3.00
CA LEU A 5 -15.16 3.04 -1.95
C LEU A 5 -16.61 3.50 -2.10
N ALA A 6 -17.36 3.01 -3.10
CA ALA A 6 -18.70 3.50 -3.41
C ALA A 6 -19.70 3.34 -2.26
N GLN A 7 -19.55 2.29 -1.45
CA GLN A 7 -20.37 2.10 -0.24
C GLN A 7 -19.97 3.09 0.85
N LEU A 8 -18.68 3.21 1.17
CA LEU A 8 -18.18 4.17 2.17
C LEU A 8 -18.55 5.62 1.83
N LEU A 9 -18.61 5.97 0.54
CA LEU A 9 -19.04 7.29 0.08
C LEU A 9 -20.47 7.65 0.50
N ARG A 10 -21.35 6.64 0.61
CA ARG A 10 -22.76 6.82 1.01
C ARG A 10 -22.95 6.83 2.52
N GLU A 11 -21.91 6.52 3.27
CA GLU A 11 -21.95 6.50 4.73
C GLU A 11 -21.72 7.91 5.31
N PRO A 12 -22.08 8.16 6.59
CA PRO A 12 -21.86 9.43 7.24
C PRO A 12 -20.38 9.86 7.28
N THR A 13 -20.14 11.16 7.43
CA THR A 13 -18.78 11.67 7.73
C THR A 13 -18.27 11.05 9.03
N GLY A 14 -17.02 10.58 9.01
CA GLY A 14 -16.39 9.85 10.10
C GLY A 14 -16.44 8.33 9.95
N SER A 15 -17.24 7.78 9.03
CA SER A 15 -17.22 6.35 8.72
C SER A 15 -15.85 5.88 8.25
N THR A 16 -15.49 4.65 8.61
CA THR A 16 -14.18 4.06 8.31
C THR A 16 -14.31 2.67 7.67
N ARG A 17 -13.37 2.34 6.79
CA ARG A 17 -13.12 0.98 6.32
C ARG A 17 -11.66 0.63 6.38
N ASP A 18 -11.39 -0.59 6.82
CA ASP A 18 -10.06 -1.17 6.86
C ASP A 18 -9.97 -2.26 5.79
N TYR A 19 -8.84 -2.27 5.07
CA TYR A 19 -8.50 -3.25 4.06
C TYR A 19 -7.15 -3.86 4.42
N GLU A 20 -7.06 -5.18 4.37
CA GLU A 20 -5.79 -5.88 4.44
C GLU A 20 -5.13 -5.85 3.06
N VAL A 21 -3.82 -5.65 3.06
CA VAL A 21 -2.97 -5.69 1.87
C VAL A 21 -2.06 -6.88 2.02
N ASP A 22 -2.11 -7.77 1.04
CA ASP A 22 -1.09 -8.79 0.82
C ASP A 22 -1.08 -9.06 -0.68
N ASP A 23 -0.28 -8.27 -1.39
CA ASP A 23 -0.34 -8.24 -2.85
C ASP A 23 1.05 -8.05 -3.47
N LEU A 24 1.16 -8.46 -4.73
CA LEU A 24 2.36 -8.27 -5.53
C LEU A 24 2.25 -6.99 -6.37
N PHE A 25 3.36 -6.28 -6.54
CA PHE A 25 3.44 -5.08 -7.36
C PHE A 25 4.71 -5.06 -8.22
N VAL A 26 4.72 -4.22 -9.25
CA VAL A 26 5.92 -4.03 -10.07
C VAL A 26 6.85 -3.06 -9.33
N GLY A 27 7.99 -3.60 -8.89
CA GLY A 27 9.03 -2.89 -8.17
C GLY A 27 9.79 -1.87 -9.02
N PRO A 28 10.66 -1.06 -8.40
CA PRO A 28 11.43 -0.02 -9.09
C PRO A 28 12.38 -0.55 -10.16
N GLU A 29 12.83 -1.81 -10.04
CA GLU A 29 13.70 -2.47 -11.03
C GLU A 29 12.91 -3.35 -12.02
N GLY A 30 11.58 -3.22 -12.04
CA GLY A 30 10.70 -3.96 -12.95
C GLY A 30 10.41 -5.41 -12.54
N GLY A 31 10.95 -5.85 -11.40
CA GLY A 31 10.64 -7.15 -10.78
C GLY A 31 9.27 -7.17 -10.09
N MET A 32 8.81 -8.37 -9.73
CA MET A 32 7.61 -8.54 -8.90
C MET A 32 8.03 -8.51 -7.43
N ASP A 33 7.61 -7.47 -6.72
CA ASP A 33 7.86 -7.24 -5.30
C ASP A 33 6.56 -7.39 -4.50
N ARG A 34 6.65 -7.39 -3.16
CA ARG A 34 5.50 -7.65 -2.28
C ARG A 34 5.28 -6.51 -1.30
N ALA A 35 4.01 -6.16 -1.07
CA ALA A 35 3.60 -5.25 -0.02
C ALA A 35 2.54 -5.92 0.85
N GLN A 36 2.70 -5.79 2.16
CA GLN A 36 1.79 -6.35 3.16
C GLN A 36 1.43 -5.31 4.22
N GLY A 37 0.25 -5.41 4.82
CA GLY A 37 -0.16 -4.54 5.92
C GLY A 37 -1.61 -4.12 5.81
N TRP A 38 -1.90 -2.86 6.15
CA TRP A 38 -3.28 -2.39 6.22
C TRP A 38 -3.47 -0.99 5.65
N VAL A 39 -4.68 -0.76 5.14
CA VAL A 39 -5.14 0.55 4.66
C VAL A 39 -6.46 0.90 5.34
N ARG A 40 -6.49 2.02 6.06
CA ARG A 40 -7.71 2.61 6.63
C ARG A 40 -8.15 3.81 5.80
N VAL A 41 -9.40 3.77 5.36
CA VAL A 41 -10.05 4.87 4.64
C VAL A 41 -11.13 5.48 5.53
N ILE A 42 -11.07 6.79 5.72
CA ILE A 42 -12.01 7.56 6.55
C ILE A 42 -12.78 8.52 5.66
N ARG A 43 -14.11 8.46 5.68
CA ARG A 43 -14.98 9.43 4.99
C ARG A 43 -14.91 10.78 5.68
N THR A 44 -14.50 11.83 4.95
CA THR A 44 -14.57 13.22 5.42
C THR A 44 -15.80 13.92 4.84
N HIS A 45 -15.96 15.23 5.02
CA HIS A 45 -17.02 15.97 4.35
C HIS A 45 -16.79 16.01 2.81
N GLU A 46 -15.55 16.28 2.38
CA GLU A 46 -15.20 16.55 0.97
C GLU A 46 -14.41 15.44 0.28
N GLY A 47 -14.17 14.30 0.93
CA GLY A 47 -13.51 13.17 0.30
C GLY A 47 -13.19 12.05 1.27
N PHE A 48 -11.96 11.56 1.20
CA PHE A 48 -11.44 10.49 2.04
C PHE A 48 -10.06 10.85 2.58
N ILE A 49 -9.78 10.45 3.81
CA ILE A 49 -8.41 10.34 4.33
C ILE A 49 -8.01 8.88 4.23
N VAL A 50 -6.88 8.61 3.60
CA VAL A 50 -6.29 7.28 3.51
C VAL A 50 -5.06 7.23 4.40
N ARG A 51 -5.02 6.26 5.31
CA ARG A 51 -3.84 5.92 6.11
C ARG A 51 -3.44 4.51 5.77
N ALA A 52 -2.14 4.28 5.60
CA ALA A 52 -1.62 2.96 5.31
C ALA A 52 -0.34 2.74 6.12
N GLU A 53 -0.18 1.52 6.60
CA GLU A 53 1.06 1.01 7.16
C GLU A 53 1.35 -0.26 6.39
N LEU A 54 2.46 -0.23 5.65
CA LEU A 54 2.81 -1.27 4.71
C LEU A 54 4.28 -1.65 4.91
N GLU A 55 4.49 -2.94 5.13
CA GLU A 55 5.79 -3.57 5.03
C GLU A 55 6.02 -3.94 3.57
N THR A 56 7.17 -3.55 3.03
CA THR A 56 7.51 -3.80 1.63
C THR A 56 8.79 -4.61 1.53
N GLN A 57 8.77 -5.60 0.65
CA GLN A 57 9.93 -6.43 0.30
C GLN A 57 10.24 -6.16 -1.17
N VAL A 58 11.37 -5.50 -1.42
CA VAL A 58 11.77 -5.04 -2.75
C VAL A 58 13.16 -5.55 -3.14
N ASN A 59 13.29 -6.00 -4.39
CA ASN A 59 14.58 -6.38 -4.95
C ASN A 59 15.24 -5.15 -5.60
N LEU A 60 16.48 -4.86 -5.19
CA LEU A 60 17.23 -3.69 -5.60
C LEU A 60 18.67 -4.05 -5.97
N THR A 61 19.29 -3.21 -6.78
CA THR A 61 20.70 -3.29 -7.16
C THR A 61 21.47 -2.24 -6.37
N CYS A 62 22.49 -2.68 -5.64
CA CYS A 62 23.34 -1.78 -4.88
C CYS A 62 24.17 -0.90 -5.82
N SER A 63 24.03 0.43 -5.73
CA SER A 63 24.81 1.34 -6.59
C SER A 63 26.32 1.34 -6.32
N ARG A 64 26.79 0.70 -5.24
CA ARG A 64 28.22 0.62 -4.89
C ARG A 64 28.92 -0.62 -5.45
N CYS A 65 28.35 -1.81 -5.24
CA CYS A 65 28.94 -3.07 -5.69
C CYS A 65 28.26 -3.67 -6.93
N LEU A 66 27.10 -3.13 -7.33
CA LEU A 66 26.25 -3.62 -8.44
C LEU A 66 25.66 -5.01 -8.21
N ASP A 67 25.75 -5.54 -6.99
CA ASP A 67 25.08 -6.78 -6.61
C ASP A 67 23.61 -6.53 -6.27
N GLY A 68 22.77 -7.51 -6.59
CA GLY A 68 21.37 -7.54 -6.18
C GLY A 68 21.24 -7.85 -4.69
N PHE A 69 20.29 -7.18 -4.04
CA PHE A 69 19.91 -7.43 -2.65
C PHE A 69 18.42 -7.23 -2.46
N GLU A 70 17.89 -7.85 -1.41
CA GLU A 70 16.51 -7.65 -0.99
C GLU A 70 16.47 -6.65 0.18
N SER A 71 15.63 -5.63 0.05
CA SER A 71 15.36 -4.67 1.11
C SER A 71 13.98 -4.95 1.69
N GLN A 72 13.89 -5.00 3.01
CA GLN A 72 12.64 -5.08 3.75
C GLN A 72 12.54 -3.88 4.69
N SER A 73 11.36 -3.26 4.75
CA SER A 73 11.07 -2.22 5.73
C SER A 73 10.48 -2.87 6.99
N ASP A 74 11.07 -2.59 8.15
CA ASP A 74 10.53 -2.92 9.48
C ASP A 74 9.35 -2.00 9.89
#